data_AF-A0AAU9SBL9-F1
#
_entry.id   AF-A0AAU9SBL9-F1
#
_cell.length_a   1.000
_cell.length_b   1.000
_cell.length_c   1.000
_cell.angle_alpha   90.00
_cell.angle_beta   90.00
_cell.angle_gamma   90.00
#
_symmetry.space_group_name_H-M   'P 1'
#
loop_
_entity.id
_entity.type
_entity.pdbx_description
1 polymer ?
#
loop_
_entity_poly.entity_id
_entity_poly.type
_entity_poly.pdbx_seq_one_letter_code
_entity_poly.pdbx_strand_id
1 'polypeptide(L)'
;MGGAAPLMTTAATVARANAVVPPRPLVPAVVSATLFLGPCSTKCYCTATMVLAPQELLHYNAFIKAAESFPAFGIVGNTDHRKREIAAFWPKEQGSPPDYCVPSAQCPCAPGKKYYGRGPIQISYYNYRLVGRAIGVDLLHNLDLVATNMVISFKTALWFWMTPQSPKPSCHNVIIGQWTPSAADQGGRPVP
;
A
#
# COMPACT_ATOMS: atom_id res chain seq x y z
N MET A 1 -30.97 43.81 -32.11
CA MET A 1 -30.10 43.30 -31.04
C MET A 1 -30.32 41.79 -30.96
N GLY A 2 -29.27 40.99 -31.14
CA GLY A 2 -29.36 39.53 -31.13
C GLY A 2 -28.47 38.90 -32.20
N GLY A 3 -27.16 39.02 -32.04
CA GLY A 3 -26.18 38.31 -32.89
C GLY A 3 -25.97 36.90 -32.38
N ALA A 4 -26.10 35.91 -33.27
CA ALA A 4 -25.70 34.53 -33.03
C ALA A 4 -24.39 34.26 -33.77
N ALA A 5 -23.31 34.02 -33.03
CA ALA A 5 -22.02 33.57 -33.56
C ALA A 5 -21.93 32.03 -33.47
N PRO A 6 -21.22 31.35 -34.39
CA PRO A 6 -21.21 29.89 -34.51
C PRO A 6 -20.21 29.22 -33.55
N LEU A 7 -20.53 28.01 -33.09
CA LEU A 7 -19.60 27.13 -32.37
C LEU A 7 -18.50 26.61 -33.31
N MET A 8 -17.26 27.02 -33.09
CA MET A 8 -16.07 26.37 -33.65
C MET A 8 -15.61 25.21 -32.76
N THR A 9 -15.46 24.05 -33.39
CA THR A 9 -14.74 22.87 -32.89
C THR A 9 -13.25 23.18 -32.74
N THR A 10 -12.63 22.82 -31.62
CA THR A 10 -11.16 22.69 -31.57
C THR A 10 -10.75 21.53 -30.67
N ALA A 11 -10.04 20.58 -31.29
CA ALA A 11 -9.31 19.50 -30.66
C ALA A 11 -8.16 20.07 -29.81
N ALA A 12 -8.04 19.62 -28.56
CA ALA A 12 -6.89 19.92 -27.72
C ALA A 12 -5.85 18.81 -27.85
N THR A 13 -4.79 19.13 -28.58
CA THR A 13 -3.53 18.38 -28.69
C THR A 13 -2.91 18.13 -27.30
N VAL A 14 -2.57 16.87 -26.99
CA VAL A 14 -1.81 16.52 -25.78
C VAL A 14 -0.35 16.96 -25.96
N ALA A 15 0.03 18.08 -25.34
CA ALA A 15 1.42 18.46 -25.17
C ALA A 15 2.03 17.70 -23.98
N ARG A 16 3.07 16.90 -24.23
CA ARG A 16 3.95 16.35 -23.18
C ARG A 16 4.76 17.48 -22.55
N ALA A 17 4.59 17.71 -21.25
CA ALA A 17 5.50 18.53 -20.46
C ALA A 17 6.41 17.62 -19.61
N ASN A 18 7.63 17.37 -20.11
CA ASN A 18 8.76 17.04 -19.25
C ASN A 18 9.19 18.34 -18.56
N ALA A 19 8.67 18.60 -17.37
CA ALA A 19 9.15 19.68 -16.51
C ALA A 19 9.62 19.08 -15.19
N VAL A 20 10.92 19.17 -14.94
CA VAL A 20 11.50 18.99 -13.61
C VAL A 20 11.01 20.18 -12.77
N VAL A 21 10.03 19.93 -11.92
CA VAL A 21 9.52 20.94 -10.98
C VAL A 21 10.55 21.07 -9.85
N PRO A 22 11.11 22.27 -9.59
CA PRO A 22 11.97 22.48 -8.43
C PRO A 22 11.16 22.28 -7.13
N PRO A 23 11.77 21.80 -6.04
CA PRO A 23 11.04 21.55 -4.80
C PRO A 23 10.42 22.85 -4.29
N ARG A 24 9.09 22.92 -4.34
CA ARG A 24 8.31 24.00 -3.74
C ARG A 24 8.43 23.88 -2.22
N PRO A 25 8.72 24.97 -1.47
CA PRO A 25 8.71 24.90 -0.03
C PRO A 25 7.33 24.42 0.45
N LEU A 26 7.34 23.37 1.27
CA LEU A 26 6.15 22.73 1.83
C LEU A 26 5.47 23.72 2.78
N VAL A 27 4.46 24.42 2.28
CA VAL A 27 3.52 25.12 3.15
C VAL A 27 2.57 24.05 3.73
N PRO A 28 2.43 23.92 5.05
CA PRO A 28 1.53 22.92 5.62
C PRO A 28 0.09 23.19 5.16
N ALA A 29 -0.50 22.22 4.46
CA ALA A 29 -1.91 22.26 4.08
C ALA A 29 -2.76 22.06 5.34
N VAL A 30 -3.36 23.14 5.84
CA VAL A 30 -4.34 23.10 6.92
C VAL A 30 -5.68 22.66 6.32
N VAL A 31 -6.04 21.39 6.47
CA VAL A 31 -7.40 20.93 6.16
C VAL A 31 -8.21 21.05 7.45
N SER A 32 -9.02 22.11 7.54
CA SER A 32 -9.92 22.34 8.66
C SER A 32 -11.27 21.67 8.36
N ALA A 33 -11.63 20.64 9.12
CA ALA A 33 -12.96 20.04 9.08
C ALA A 33 -13.63 20.23 10.45
N THR A 34 -14.63 21.11 10.50
CA THR A 34 -15.44 21.35 11.71
C THR A 34 -16.64 20.41 11.69
N LEU A 35 -16.63 19.38 12.54
CA LEU A 35 -17.82 18.56 12.78
C LEU A 35 -18.56 19.08 14.01
N PHE A 36 -19.74 19.64 13.80
CA PHE A 36 -20.67 20.04 14.86
C PHE A 36 -21.40 18.80 15.39
N LEU A 37 -21.06 18.38 16.60
CA LEU A 37 -21.97 17.57 17.41
C LEU A 37 -22.49 18.45 18.55
N GLY A 38 -23.81 18.41 18.74
CA GLY A 38 -24.60 19.38 19.50
C GLY A 38 -24.26 19.53 20.99
N PRO A 39 -24.98 20.42 21.69
CA PRO A 39 -24.54 21.00 22.94
C PRO A 39 -24.85 20.08 24.12
N CYS A 40 -23.82 19.46 24.70
CA CYS A 40 -23.87 19.03 26.09
C CYS A 40 -22.72 19.69 26.86
N SER A 41 -23.13 20.71 27.62
CA SER A 41 -22.58 21.21 28.88
C SER A 41 -21.08 20.99 29.19
N THR A 42 -20.39 22.13 29.33
CA THR A 42 -19.25 22.39 30.22
C THR A 42 -17.88 21.76 29.86
N LYS A 43 -17.12 22.50 29.04
CA LYS A 43 -15.66 22.66 29.06
C LYS A 43 -14.80 21.39 29.27
N CYS A 44 -14.73 20.55 28.24
CA CYS A 44 -13.48 19.93 27.82
C CYS A 44 -13.34 20.15 26.31
N TYR A 45 -12.73 21.27 25.91
CA TYR A 45 -12.32 21.45 24.54
C TYR A 45 -11.11 20.55 24.29
N CYS A 46 -11.34 19.34 23.79
CA CYS A 46 -10.31 18.67 23.01
C CYS A 46 -10.33 19.30 21.62
N THR A 47 -9.73 20.48 21.46
CA THR A 47 -9.24 20.88 20.13
C THR A 47 -8.09 19.93 19.79
N ALA A 48 -8.44 18.75 19.27
CA ALA A 48 -7.48 17.88 18.62
C ALA A 48 -7.16 18.51 17.27
N THR A 49 -6.33 19.55 17.26
CA THR A 49 -5.59 19.92 16.06
C THR A 49 -4.65 18.75 15.80
N MET A 50 -5.12 17.73 15.08
CA MET A 50 -4.23 16.74 14.47
C MET A 50 -3.48 17.48 13.37
N VAL A 51 -2.41 18.17 13.73
CA VAL A 51 -1.32 18.43 12.80
C VAL A 51 -0.75 17.05 12.50
N LEU A 52 -1.34 16.36 11.52
CA LEU A 52 -0.71 15.17 10.99
C LEU A 52 0.65 15.62 10.50
N ALA A 53 1.71 15.11 11.14
CA ALA A 53 3.06 15.43 10.74
C ALA A 53 3.19 15.16 9.22
N PRO A 54 3.96 15.94 8.46
CA PRO A 54 4.08 15.75 7.00
C PRO A 54 4.41 14.31 6.60
N GLN A 55 5.12 13.59 7.47
CA GLN A 55 5.35 12.15 7.35
C GLN A 55 4.04 11.33 7.38
N GLU A 56 3.12 11.56 8.32
CA GLU A 56 1.87 10.80 8.45
C GLU A 56 0.98 10.95 7.21
N LEU A 57 0.92 12.17 6.66
CA LEU A 57 0.18 12.44 5.42
C LEU A 57 0.84 11.78 4.21
N LEU A 58 2.19 11.71 4.18
CA LEU A 58 2.94 11.03 3.13
C LEU A 58 2.71 9.52 3.16
N HIS A 59 2.68 8.91 4.35
CA HIS A 59 2.41 7.48 4.53
C HIS A 59 0.98 7.14 4.09
N TYR A 60 -0.01 7.94 4.50
CA TYR A 60 -1.40 7.75 4.10
C TYR A 60 -1.58 7.82 2.57
N ASN A 61 -1.07 8.87 1.93
CA ASN A 61 -1.20 9.03 0.48
C ASN A 61 -0.47 7.93 -0.30
N ALA A 62 0.68 7.46 0.20
CA ALA A 62 1.40 6.36 -0.42
C ALA A 62 0.62 5.04 -0.29
N PHE A 63 0.00 4.80 0.87
CA PHE A 63 -0.87 3.65 1.09
C PHE A 63 -2.08 3.66 0.17
N ILE A 64 -2.80 4.78 0.05
CA ILE A 64 -3.96 4.89 -0.84
C ILE A 64 -3.57 4.61 -2.30
N LYS A 65 -2.48 5.24 -2.79
CA LYS A 65 -1.95 4.99 -4.15
C LYS A 65 -1.54 3.53 -4.37
N ALA A 66 -1.04 2.86 -3.34
CA ALA A 66 -0.70 1.45 -3.42
C ALA A 66 -1.96 0.58 -3.46
N ALA A 67 -2.96 0.87 -2.61
CA ALA A 67 -4.23 0.16 -2.53
C ALA A 67 -5.03 0.23 -3.84
N GLU A 68 -4.95 1.34 -4.57
CA GLU A 68 -5.53 1.47 -5.92
C GLU A 68 -5.01 0.41 -6.92
N SER A 69 -3.81 -0.14 -6.71
CA SER A 69 -3.26 -1.23 -7.53
C SER A 69 -3.82 -2.60 -7.17
N PHE A 70 -4.54 -2.72 -6.04
CA PHE A 70 -5.11 -3.97 -5.52
C PHE A 70 -6.59 -3.75 -5.18
N PRO A 71 -7.45 -3.63 -6.20
CA PRO A 71 -8.81 -3.13 -6.02
C PRO A 71 -9.68 -3.99 -5.11
N ALA A 72 -9.37 -5.27 -4.89
CA ALA A 72 -10.13 -6.14 -3.99
C ALA A 72 -9.84 -5.89 -2.49
N PHE A 73 -8.71 -5.26 -2.16
CA PHE A 73 -8.30 -5.04 -0.77
C PHE A 73 -9.25 -4.05 -0.06
N GLY A 74 -9.79 -4.43 1.09
CA GLY A 74 -10.62 -3.58 1.93
C GLY A 74 -12.04 -3.31 1.40
N ILE A 75 -12.43 -3.91 0.27
CA ILE A 75 -13.77 -3.71 -0.34
C ILE A 75 -14.57 -4.98 -0.53
N VAL A 76 -13.99 -6.16 -0.36
CA VAL A 76 -14.67 -7.45 -0.49
C VAL A 76 -15.30 -7.86 0.84
N GLY A 77 -16.48 -8.49 0.79
CA GLY A 77 -17.23 -8.90 1.97
C GLY A 77 -18.07 -7.79 2.60
N ASN A 78 -18.63 -8.08 3.78
CA ASN A 78 -19.42 -7.12 4.56
C ASN A 78 -18.53 -6.07 5.26
N THR A 79 -19.15 -5.04 5.83
CA THR A 79 -18.44 -3.92 6.49
C THR A 79 -17.49 -4.41 7.60
N ASP A 80 -17.85 -5.46 8.32
CA ASP A 80 -17.02 -6.00 9.40
C ASP A 80 -15.78 -6.71 8.86
N HIS A 81 -15.90 -7.46 7.76
CA HIS A 81 -14.77 -8.08 7.07
C HIS A 81 -13.80 -7.02 6.55
N ARG A 82 -14.32 -5.95 5.92
CA ARG A 82 -13.50 -4.84 5.40
C ARG A 82 -12.71 -4.13 6.50
N LYS A 83 -13.38 -3.81 7.62
CA LYS A 83 -12.74 -3.20 8.79
C LYS A 83 -11.68 -4.13 9.40
N ARG A 84 -12.00 -5.42 9.52
CA ARG A 84 -11.08 -6.43 10.04
C ARG A 84 -9.87 -6.60 9.15
N GLU A 85 -10.04 -6.61 7.84
CA GLU A 85 -8.95 -6.69 6.88
C GLU A 85 -7.99 -5.50 7.02
N ILE A 86 -8.51 -4.27 7.06
CA ILE A 86 -7.67 -3.07 7.21
C ILE A 86 -6.95 -3.07 8.57
N ALA A 87 -7.63 -3.50 9.64
CA ALA A 87 -7.04 -3.61 10.97
C ALA A 87 -5.95 -4.69 11.06
N ALA A 88 -6.13 -5.82 10.35
CA ALA A 88 -5.18 -6.92 10.33
C ALA A 88 -4.01 -6.69 9.38
N PHE A 89 -4.17 -5.82 8.38
CA PHE A 89 -3.14 -5.54 7.38
C PHE A 89 -1.91 -4.86 7.98
N TRP A 90 -2.05 -4.04 9.04
CA TRP A 90 -0.97 -3.20 9.53
C TRP A 90 0.25 -4.02 9.98
N PRO A 91 1.35 -3.99 9.19
CA PRO A 91 2.46 -4.88 9.46
C PRO A 91 3.30 -4.41 10.64
N LYS A 92 3.93 -5.35 11.34
CA LYS A 92 4.93 -5.06 12.37
C LYS A 92 6.30 -5.38 11.83
N GLU A 93 7.22 -4.41 11.89
CA GLU A 93 8.63 -4.68 11.61
C GLU A 93 9.18 -5.67 12.64
N GLN A 94 9.79 -6.74 12.15
CA GLN A 94 10.54 -7.70 12.96
C GLN A 94 11.97 -7.70 12.44
N GLY A 95 12.95 -7.70 13.35
CA GLY A 95 14.37 -7.60 13.00
C GLY A 95 14.81 -8.64 11.95
N SER A 96 15.82 -8.31 11.15
CA SER A 96 16.17 -9.08 9.94
C SER A 96 17.68 -9.42 9.84
N PRO A 97 18.13 -10.61 10.27
CA PRO A 97 19.45 -11.16 9.94
C PRO A 97 19.34 -12.32 8.92
N PRO A 98 20.44 -13.04 8.63
CA PRO A 98 21.05 -13.37 7.31
C PRO A 98 20.83 -12.51 6.05
N ASP A 99 21.66 -12.76 5.02
CA ASP A 99 21.66 -12.07 3.71
C ASP A 99 20.52 -12.53 2.77
N TYR A 100 19.80 -13.61 3.12
CA TYR A 100 18.66 -14.21 2.38
C TYR A 100 18.89 -14.38 0.87
N CYS A 101 20.10 -14.75 0.46
CA CYS A 101 20.36 -15.19 -0.91
C CYS A 101 20.48 -16.71 -0.93
N VAL A 102 19.58 -17.38 -1.67
CA VAL A 102 19.78 -18.76 -2.12
C VAL A 102 19.56 -18.75 -3.63
N PRO A 103 20.64 -18.93 -4.41
CA PRO A 103 20.56 -18.90 -5.86
C PRO A 103 19.66 -20.02 -6.39
N SER A 104 18.81 -19.68 -7.36
CA SER A 104 18.05 -20.65 -8.16
C SER A 104 17.95 -20.17 -9.60
N ALA A 105 17.65 -21.07 -10.55
CA ALA A 105 17.43 -20.68 -11.94
C ALA A 105 16.29 -19.65 -12.06
N GLN A 106 15.27 -19.77 -11.22
CA GLN A 106 14.13 -18.86 -11.17
C GLN A 106 14.39 -17.59 -10.37
N CYS A 107 15.43 -17.51 -9.53
CA CYS A 107 15.81 -16.33 -8.75
C CYS A 107 17.33 -16.29 -8.57
N PRO A 108 18.10 -15.80 -9.58
CA PRO A 108 19.53 -15.59 -9.41
C PRO A 108 19.75 -14.40 -8.46
N CYS A 109 20.70 -14.54 -7.54
CA CYS A 109 21.08 -13.43 -6.69
C CYS A 109 21.94 -12.43 -7.48
N ALA A 110 21.59 -11.16 -7.43
CA ALA A 110 22.41 -10.11 -8.00
C ALA A 110 23.70 -9.93 -7.18
N PRO A 111 24.87 -9.71 -7.81
CA PRO A 111 26.14 -9.52 -7.11
C PRO A 111 26.07 -8.40 -6.06
N GLY A 112 26.58 -8.67 -4.86
CA GLY A 112 26.62 -7.70 -3.75
C GLY A 112 25.27 -7.34 -3.14
N LYS A 113 24.18 -8.01 -3.53
CA LYS A 113 22.84 -7.73 -3.01
C LYS A 113 22.45 -8.65 -1.86
N LYS A 114 21.72 -8.08 -0.91
CA LYS A 114 21.19 -8.77 0.28
C LYS A 114 19.67 -8.62 0.34
N TYR A 115 18.97 -9.73 0.43
CA TYR A 115 17.51 -9.83 0.31
C TYR A 115 16.81 -9.96 1.67
N TYR A 116 17.34 -9.29 2.70
CA TYR A 116 16.71 -9.19 4.01
C TYR A 116 15.40 -8.40 3.97
N GLY A 117 14.64 -8.49 5.07
CA GLY A 117 13.34 -7.89 5.22
C GLY A 117 13.38 -6.38 5.01
N ARG A 118 12.52 -5.88 4.11
CA ARG A 118 12.29 -4.44 3.92
C ARG A 118 10.81 -4.11 3.90
N GLY A 119 10.51 -2.89 4.31
CA GLY A 119 9.16 -2.35 4.30
C GLY A 119 8.24 -3.00 5.33
N PRO A 120 6.95 -2.65 5.30
CA PRO A 120 5.99 -3.04 6.31
C PRO A 120 5.94 -4.56 6.54
N ILE A 121 5.78 -5.35 5.48
CA ILE A 121 5.67 -6.82 5.60
C ILE A 121 7.03 -7.53 5.73
N GLN A 122 8.14 -6.79 5.82
CA GLN A 122 9.49 -7.32 5.86
C GLN A 122 9.74 -8.36 4.75
N ILE A 123 9.50 -7.96 3.49
CA ILE A 123 9.64 -8.88 2.36
C ILE A 123 11.10 -9.32 2.18
N SER A 124 11.30 -10.62 1.99
CA SER A 124 12.63 -11.25 1.95
C SER A 124 12.74 -12.26 0.81
N TYR A 125 13.98 -12.64 0.47
CA TYR A 125 14.28 -13.82 -0.36
C TYR A 125 13.74 -13.74 -1.81
N TYR A 126 13.28 -14.85 -2.41
CA TYR A 126 12.72 -14.89 -3.78
C TYR A 126 11.51 -13.97 -3.99
N ASN A 127 10.86 -13.51 -2.90
CA ASN A 127 9.67 -12.69 -2.99
C ASN A 127 9.94 -11.36 -3.70
N TYR A 128 11.16 -10.81 -3.62
CA TYR A 128 11.54 -9.59 -4.36
C TYR A 128 11.34 -9.72 -5.88
N ARG A 129 11.65 -10.89 -6.45
CA ARG A 129 11.42 -11.14 -7.88
C ARG A 129 9.93 -11.28 -8.19
N LEU A 130 9.21 -12.05 -7.38
CA LEU A 130 7.79 -12.33 -7.60
C LEU A 130 6.97 -11.03 -7.54
N VAL A 131 7.19 -10.23 -6.51
CA VAL A 131 6.52 -8.95 -6.33
C VAL A 131 6.96 -7.95 -7.38
N GLY A 132 8.26 -7.87 -7.69
CA GLY A 132 8.79 -6.96 -8.70
C GLY A 132 8.14 -7.19 -10.07
N ARG A 133 7.99 -8.46 -10.47
CA ARG A 133 7.28 -8.82 -11.69
C ARG A 133 5.80 -8.43 -11.64
N ALA A 134 5.14 -8.64 -10.51
CA ALA A 134 3.71 -8.34 -10.35
C ALA A 134 3.41 -6.84 -10.37
N ILE A 135 4.29 -6.00 -9.81
CA ILE A 135 4.11 -4.55 -9.74
C ILE A 135 4.84 -3.79 -10.87
N GLY A 136 5.54 -4.49 -11.75
CA GLY A 136 6.28 -3.91 -12.88
C GLY A 136 7.56 -3.15 -12.49
N VAL A 137 8.20 -3.53 -11.39
CA VAL A 137 9.42 -2.88 -10.87
C VAL A 137 10.53 -3.90 -10.72
N ASP A 138 11.74 -3.61 -11.20
CA ASP A 138 12.90 -4.49 -11.01
C ASP A 138 13.46 -4.39 -9.59
N LEU A 139 12.83 -5.12 -8.68
CA LEU A 139 13.24 -5.21 -7.28
C LEU A 139 14.36 -6.22 -7.03
N LEU A 140 14.77 -7.00 -8.05
CA LEU A 140 15.90 -7.93 -7.91
C LEU A 140 17.24 -7.18 -7.88
N HIS A 141 17.35 -6.11 -8.66
CA HIS A 141 18.54 -5.26 -8.73
C HIS A 141 18.40 -3.96 -7.92
N ASN A 142 17.16 -3.50 -7.66
CA ASN A 142 16.86 -2.23 -6.99
C ASN A 142 16.11 -2.41 -5.65
N LEU A 143 16.68 -3.22 -4.75
CA LEU A 143 16.07 -3.63 -3.48
C LEU A 143 15.74 -2.47 -2.54
N ASP A 144 16.56 -1.43 -2.56
CA ASP A 144 16.42 -0.28 -1.66
C ASP A 144 15.19 0.57 -1.99
N LEU A 145 14.57 0.37 -3.15
CA LEU A 145 13.27 0.98 -3.48
C LEU A 145 12.18 0.56 -2.48
N VAL A 146 12.25 -0.64 -1.90
CA VAL A 146 11.27 -1.08 -0.88
C VAL A 146 11.45 -0.30 0.43
N ALA A 147 12.67 0.16 0.73
CA ALA A 147 12.97 0.95 1.93
C ALA A 147 12.80 2.47 1.71
N THR A 148 12.99 2.94 0.49
CA THR A 148 13.07 4.38 0.17
C THR A 148 11.81 4.93 -0.53
N ASN A 149 11.02 4.08 -1.20
CA ASN A 149 9.80 4.49 -1.88
C ASN A 149 8.58 3.88 -1.20
N MET A 150 7.83 4.73 -0.49
CA MET A 150 6.69 4.32 0.32
C MET A 150 5.56 3.65 -0.49
N VAL A 151 5.33 4.09 -1.73
CA VAL A 151 4.30 3.47 -2.61
C VAL A 151 4.74 2.05 -2.98
N ILE A 152 6.01 1.87 -3.36
CA ILE A 152 6.56 0.54 -3.66
C ILE A 152 6.51 -0.34 -2.40
N SER A 153 6.87 0.22 -1.25
CA SER A 153 6.82 -0.48 0.05
C SER A 153 5.43 -0.99 0.40
N PHE A 154 4.38 -0.17 0.24
CA PHE A 154 3.02 -0.62 0.45
C PHE A 154 2.52 -1.58 -0.63
N LYS A 155 2.93 -1.38 -1.90
CA LYS A 155 2.59 -2.33 -2.97
C LYS A 155 3.20 -3.71 -2.71
N THR A 156 4.39 -3.80 -2.11
CA THR A 156 4.95 -5.11 -1.77
C THR A 156 4.20 -5.79 -0.63
N ALA A 157 3.78 -5.03 0.38
CA ALA A 157 2.95 -5.53 1.47
C ALA A 157 1.57 -6.01 0.98
N LEU A 158 0.88 -5.19 0.16
CA LEU A 158 -0.40 -5.54 -0.43
C LEU A 158 -0.28 -6.75 -1.36
N TRP A 159 0.76 -6.82 -2.19
CA TRP A 159 0.99 -7.98 -3.02
C TRP A 159 1.11 -9.27 -2.19
N PHE A 160 1.89 -9.24 -1.10
CA PHE A 160 2.03 -10.39 -0.21
C PHE A 160 0.69 -10.78 0.44
N TRP A 161 -0.10 -9.78 0.87
CA TRP A 161 -1.41 -9.98 1.47
C TRP A 161 -2.42 -10.63 0.50
N MET A 162 -2.39 -10.23 -0.76
CA MET A 162 -3.35 -10.62 -1.79
C MET A 162 -2.97 -11.88 -2.56
N THR A 163 -1.69 -12.27 -2.57
CA THR A 163 -1.18 -13.33 -3.45
C THR A 163 -1.07 -14.67 -2.72
N PRO A 164 -1.82 -15.72 -3.12
CA PRO A 164 -1.63 -17.06 -2.57
C PRO A 164 -0.28 -17.62 -3.01
N GLN A 165 0.42 -18.30 -2.11
CA GLN A 165 1.67 -19.00 -2.37
C GLN A 165 1.55 -20.43 -1.88
N SER A 166 1.18 -21.35 -2.79
CA SER A 166 0.90 -22.75 -2.46
C SER A 166 1.99 -23.36 -1.58
N PRO A 167 1.63 -24.07 -0.49
CA PRO A 167 0.26 -24.46 -0.09
C PRO A 167 -0.54 -23.38 0.64
N LYS A 168 0.04 -22.21 0.89
CA LYS A 168 -0.59 -21.15 1.68
C LYS A 168 -1.62 -20.37 0.87
N PRO A 169 -2.83 -20.12 1.41
CA PRO A 169 -3.77 -19.18 0.81
C PRO A 169 -3.27 -17.73 0.94
N SER A 170 -3.95 -16.78 0.30
CA SER A 170 -3.72 -15.37 0.56
C SER A 170 -4.31 -14.96 1.92
N CYS A 171 -3.66 -14.03 2.62
CA CYS A 171 -4.19 -13.45 3.86
C CYS A 171 -5.56 -12.80 3.62
N HIS A 172 -5.75 -12.17 2.46
CA HIS A 172 -7.03 -11.64 2.00
C HIS A 172 -8.15 -12.68 2.08
N ASN A 173 -7.98 -13.85 1.44
CA ASN A 173 -9.04 -14.87 1.40
C ASN A 173 -9.33 -15.45 2.79
N VAL A 174 -8.31 -15.55 3.65
CA VAL A 174 -8.49 -16.00 5.04
C VAL A 174 -9.35 -15.00 5.82
N ILE A 175 -9.00 -13.71 5.81
CA ILE A 175 -9.64 -12.72 6.68
C ILE A 175 -11.09 -12.41 6.26
N ILE A 176 -11.41 -12.52 4.98
CA ILE A 176 -12.77 -12.31 4.45
C ILE A 176 -13.63 -13.58 4.47
N GLY A 177 -13.08 -14.71 4.94
CA GLY A 177 -13.80 -15.99 5.04
C GLY A 177 -14.01 -16.73 3.72
N GLN A 178 -13.20 -16.46 2.69
CA GLN A 178 -13.25 -17.12 1.38
C GLN A 178 -12.27 -18.31 1.25
N TRP A 179 -11.43 -18.55 2.25
CA TRP A 179 -10.59 -19.74 2.31
C TRP A 179 -11.26 -20.84 3.15
N THR A 180 -11.28 -22.06 2.63
CA THR A 180 -11.73 -23.26 3.36
C THR A 180 -10.50 -24.11 3.72
N PRO A 181 -10.25 -24.36 5.02
CA PRO A 181 -9.13 -25.20 5.46
C PRO A 181 -9.22 -26.62 4.91
N SER A 182 -8.10 -27.15 4.40
CA SER A 182 -8.00 -28.55 4.02
C SER A 182 -7.95 -29.46 5.25
N ALA A 183 -8.11 -30.77 5.06
CA ALA A 183 -7.95 -31.73 6.14
C ALA A 183 -6.55 -31.67 6.80
N ALA A 184 -5.51 -31.34 6.04
CA ALA A 184 -4.16 -31.17 6.55
C ALA A 184 -4.03 -29.91 7.44
N ASP A 185 -4.76 -28.84 7.11
CA ASP A 185 -4.77 -27.60 7.90
C ASP A 185 -5.49 -27.78 9.24
N GLN A 186 -6.56 -28.57 9.26
CA GLN A 186 -7.37 -28.85 10.45
C GLN A 186 -6.65 -29.73 11.50
N GLY A 187 -5.58 -30.43 11.10
CA GLY A 187 -4.67 -31.13 12.01
C GLY A 187 -3.60 -30.23 12.64
N GLY A 188 -3.42 -29.02 12.12
CA GLY A 188 -2.63 -27.94 12.73
C GLY A 188 -3.50 -27.12 13.69
N ARG A 189 -2.91 -26.54 14.73
CA ARG A 189 -3.66 -25.81 15.77
C ARG A 189 -4.60 -24.75 15.17
N PRO A 190 -5.80 -24.52 15.76
CA PRO A 190 -6.75 -23.52 15.26
C PRO A 190 -6.13 -22.12 15.21
N VAL A 191 -6.51 -21.36 14.18
CA VAL A 191 -6.30 -19.91 14.14
C VAL A 191 -7.14 -19.28 15.28
N PRO A 192 -6.55 -18.48 16.19
CA PRO A 192 -7.26 -17.88 17.32
C PRO A 192 -8.40 -16.94 16.90
#